data_AF-A0A7W3TZA8-F1
#
_entry.id   AF-A0A7W3TZA8-F1
#
_cell.length_a   1.000
_cell.length_b   1.000
_cell.length_c   1.000
_cell.angle_alpha   90.00
_cell.angle_beta   90.00
_cell.angle_gamma   90.00
#
_symmetry.space_group_name_H-M   'P 1'
#
loop_
_entity.id
_entity.type
_entity.pdbx_description
1 polymer ?
#
loop_
_entity_poly.entity_id
_entity_poly.type
_entity_poly.pdbx_seq_one_letter_code
_entity_poly.pdbx_strand_id
1 'polypeptide(L)'
;MNSRKKRFKLYKSGKQWITAAIVSIGFVAGIQVKHVHADTTNNQIQTTQTQTTAESNASQSITLTIANNENSNSASASVASAQAAATQQNQNINTETSFAQSKIAVNNTTNQVNISSQSSNNNTSDLNSQASDTSAQSDVKNIGWQKVNDNWHYLREDGTSQTGWYKSQAGWWYYFDNDGQSRTGWQNINNKWYHFDEVNASADTGWYQSAASFWYYLDPENAWAHTGWYKSAAGFWYYFDQNSASGAKGWQRINNKWYHFDEVNSSADTGWFKTPAGFWYYLDPENAWAHTGWYKSAASFWYYFDQNSASGLRGWQRIDGRWYYFDWNNASGLRDWQYINNHWYHFNWDNAWADTGWQKINGKWYYFDPTNAWMLTGTQEINGKTYTFNSDGSWTDGWDWPFPQDGEGYFGGGQLFGVHTGGEFRLNGFHDGLDFGSIDHPGREVHAIHGGTVKIVGYGSGLSWYAVVDTGEYLVVYQEAFSSKNNILVHEGQQISTGDIIGIRDTSHVHIGITRDHNFNHALASSFINNGTWLDPQKIIREGL
;
A
#
# COMPACT_ATOMS: atom_id res chain seq x y z
N MET A 1 -43.21 -24.15 -14.68
CA MET A 1 -42.07 -24.68 -13.91
C MET A 1 -42.23 -24.25 -12.45
N ASN A 2 -42.44 -25.23 -11.56
CA ASN A 2 -42.69 -25.01 -10.12
C ASN A 2 -41.46 -24.43 -9.41
N SER A 3 -41.56 -23.24 -8.82
CA SER A 3 -40.58 -22.79 -7.82
C SER A 3 -41.05 -23.21 -6.42
N ARG A 4 -40.33 -24.17 -5.82
CA ARG A 4 -40.50 -24.55 -4.41
C ARG A 4 -39.96 -23.40 -3.55
N LYS A 5 -40.82 -22.59 -2.95
CA LYS A 5 -40.43 -21.69 -1.84
C LYS A 5 -40.06 -22.56 -0.62
N LYS A 6 -38.77 -22.64 -0.30
CA LYS A 6 -38.31 -23.23 0.96
C LYS A 6 -38.66 -22.25 2.09
N ARG A 7 -39.52 -22.67 3.02
CA ARG A 7 -39.77 -21.96 4.29
C ARG A 7 -38.75 -22.46 5.30
N PHE A 8 -37.96 -21.56 5.88
CA PHE A 8 -37.10 -21.87 7.02
C PHE A 8 -37.78 -21.38 8.30
N LYS A 9 -37.95 -22.26 9.29
CA LYS A 9 -38.27 -21.91 10.68
C LYS A 9 -36.97 -21.79 11.45
N LEU A 10 -36.70 -20.65 12.09
CA LEU A 10 -35.59 -20.50 13.03
C LEU A 10 -36.01 -21.03 14.41
N TYR A 11 -35.21 -21.95 14.97
CA TYR A 11 -35.21 -22.24 16.40
C TYR A 11 -33.96 -21.62 17.02
N LYS A 12 -34.12 -20.91 18.15
CA LYS A 12 -32.99 -20.44 18.96
C LYS A 12 -32.55 -21.57 19.89
N SER A 13 -31.33 -22.07 19.67
CA SER A 13 -30.55 -22.78 20.67
C SER A 13 -29.09 -22.35 20.52
N GLY A 14 -28.48 -21.91 21.62
CA GLY A 14 -27.16 -21.30 21.61
C GLY A 14 -26.05 -22.26 21.18
N LYS A 15 -25.24 -21.82 20.21
CA LYS A 15 -23.77 -21.75 20.24
C LYS A 15 -23.31 -21.18 18.88
N GLN A 16 -22.60 -20.06 18.97
CA GLN A 16 -21.76 -19.34 17.99
C GLN A 16 -21.99 -19.59 16.49
N TRP A 17 -22.30 -18.50 15.77
CA TRP A 17 -22.15 -18.43 14.32
C TRP A 17 -20.91 -17.59 13.99
N ILE A 18 -19.92 -18.22 13.35
CA ILE A 18 -18.96 -17.53 12.48
C ILE A 18 -19.60 -17.52 11.10
N THR A 19 -20.04 -16.35 10.64
CA THR A 19 -20.32 -16.11 9.22
C THR A 19 -19.10 -15.44 8.61
N ALA A 20 -18.41 -16.17 7.76
CA ALA A 20 -17.37 -15.65 6.88
C ALA A 20 -18.02 -14.70 5.88
N ALA A 21 -17.89 -13.39 6.11
CA ALA A 21 -17.84 -12.44 5.02
C ALA A 21 -16.52 -12.68 4.27
N ILE A 22 -16.58 -12.65 2.94
CA ILE A 22 -15.41 -12.76 2.08
C ILE A 22 -14.41 -11.70 2.51
N VAL A 23 -13.36 -12.14 3.22
CA VAL A 23 -12.18 -11.33 3.49
C VAL A 23 -11.56 -11.06 2.13
N SER A 24 -11.54 -9.79 1.73
CA SER A 24 -10.62 -9.29 0.70
C SER A 24 -9.24 -9.84 1.05
N ILE A 25 -8.70 -10.70 0.18
CA ILE A 25 -7.50 -11.52 0.39
C ILE A 25 -6.44 -10.75 1.19
N GLY A 26 -6.38 -11.04 2.49
CA GLY A 26 -5.30 -10.63 3.37
C GLY A 26 -4.13 -11.57 3.10
N PHE A 27 -3.04 -11.02 2.58
CA PHE A 27 -1.79 -11.75 2.43
C PHE A 27 -1.27 -12.14 3.83
N VAL A 28 -1.34 -13.42 4.18
CA VAL A 28 -0.72 -13.96 5.39
C VAL A 28 0.78 -14.09 5.13
N ALA A 29 1.57 -13.15 5.63
CA ALA A 29 3.01 -13.32 5.76
C ALA A 29 3.30 -14.22 6.97
N GLY A 30 3.50 -15.51 6.73
CA GLY A 30 4.05 -16.44 7.71
C GLY A 30 5.56 -16.26 7.83
N ILE A 31 6.04 -15.99 9.05
CA ILE A 31 7.46 -15.87 9.38
C ILE A 31 8.06 -17.28 9.58
N GLN A 32 9.08 -17.61 8.79
CA GLN A 32 10.23 -18.42 9.18
C GLN A 32 11.46 -17.92 8.39
N VAL A 33 12.15 -16.91 8.91
CA VAL A 33 13.48 -16.53 8.40
C VAL A 33 14.50 -17.39 9.12
N LYS A 34 15.00 -18.41 8.44
CA LYS A 34 16.34 -18.94 8.72
C LYS A 34 17.33 -18.12 7.91
N HIS A 35 18.28 -17.50 8.62
CA HIS A 35 19.48 -16.93 8.02
C HIS A 35 20.29 -18.01 7.31
N VAL A 36 20.60 -17.82 6.03
CA VAL A 36 21.80 -18.40 5.39
C VAL A 36 22.29 -17.43 4.29
N HIS A 37 23.58 -17.07 4.38
CA HIS A 37 24.35 -16.36 3.36
C HIS A 37 24.65 -17.26 2.15
N ALA A 38 24.65 -16.64 0.95
CA ALA A 38 25.34 -16.95 -0.32
C ALA A 38 25.58 -18.42 -0.73
N ASP A 39 25.16 -18.80 -1.94
CA ASP A 39 26.14 -19.06 -3.01
C ASP A 39 25.51 -19.13 -4.41
N THR A 40 26.35 -18.80 -5.39
CA THR A 40 26.04 -18.75 -6.82
C THR A 40 26.13 -20.15 -7.40
N THR A 41 25.15 -20.61 -8.19
CA THR A 41 25.40 -21.68 -9.16
C THR A 41 24.38 -21.69 -10.30
N ASN A 42 24.92 -21.68 -11.51
CA ASN A 42 24.25 -21.83 -12.79
C ASN A 42 23.34 -23.06 -12.84
N ASN A 43 22.13 -22.90 -13.40
CA ASN A 43 21.70 -23.86 -14.41
C ASN A 43 20.69 -23.25 -15.39
N GLN A 44 21.02 -23.45 -16.66
CA GLN A 44 20.25 -23.08 -17.84
C GLN A 44 18.92 -23.85 -17.90
N ILE A 45 17.83 -23.16 -18.24
CA ILE A 45 16.75 -23.76 -19.03
C ILE A 45 16.31 -22.77 -20.10
N GLN A 46 16.48 -23.22 -21.35
CA GLN A 46 16.02 -22.59 -22.58
C GLN A 46 14.52 -22.34 -22.57
N THR A 47 14.09 -21.21 -23.11
CA THR A 47 12.82 -21.16 -23.84
C THR A 47 12.95 -20.23 -25.05
N THR A 48 12.53 -20.80 -26.17
CA THR A 48 12.75 -20.40 -27.55
C THR A 48 12.36 -18.97 -27.88
N GLN A 49 13.28 -18.26 -28.54
CA GLN A 49 13.03 -17.00 -29.23
C GLN A 49 12.27 -17.27 -30.53
N THR A 50 11.21 -16.50 -30.78
CA THR A 50 10.82 -16.15 -32.15
C THR A 50 10.99 -14.64 -32.28
N GLN A 51 11.97 -14.29 -33.10
CA GLN A 51 12.40 -12.95 -33.45
C GLN A 51 11.59 -12.49 -34.66
N THR A 52 11.01 -11.29 -34.60
CA THR A 52 10.82 -10.45 -35.79
C THR A 52 11.32 -9.03 -35.49
N THR A 53 12.47 -8.74 -36.09
CA THR A 53 13.02 -7.50 -36.65
C THR A 53 11.93 -6.50 -37.12
N ALA A 54 12.10 -5.17 -37.18
CA ALA A 54 13.27 -4.28 -37.12
C ALA A 54 12.86 -2.81 -36.81
N GLU A 55 13.78 -2.07 -36.19
CA GLU A 55 14.31 -0.73 -36.52
C GLU A 55 13.43 0.53 -36.73
N SER A 56 13.58 1.47 -35.77
CA SER A 56 13.94 2.91 -35.85
C SER A 56 13.45 3.80 -37.02
N ASN A 57 12.77 4.92 -36.70
CA ASN A 57 13.36 6.27 -36.57
C ASN A 57 12.33 7.43 -36.46
N ALA A 58 12.67 8.40 -35.61
CA ALA A 58 12.43 9.86 -35.67
C ALA A 58 11.01 10.48 -35.65
N SER A 59 10.81 11.28 -34.58
CA SER A 59 10.20 12.62 -34.49
C SER A 59 8.76 12.88 -34.95
N GLN A 60 7.91 13.32 -34.00
CA GLN A 60 7.13 14.56 -34.15
C GLN A 60 6.44 15.01 -32.84
N SER A 61 6.89 16.15 -32.35
CA SER A 61 6.21 17.02 -31.39
C SER A 61 4.97 17.66 -32.02
N ILE A 62 3.81 17.56 -31.36
CA ILE A 62 2.63 18.37 -31.69
C ILE A 62 2.50 19.46 -30.63
N THR A 63 2.76 20.69 -31.07
CA THR A 63 2.43 21.94 -30.40
C THR A 63 0.96 22.26 -30.65
N LEU A 64 0.16 22.43 -29.59
CA LEU A 64 -1.17 23.04 -29.68
C LEU A 64 -1.08 24.48 -29.16
N THR A 65 -1.10 25.41 -30.11
CA THR A 65 -1.18 26.86 -29.85
C THR A 65 -2.61 27.22 -29.46
N ILE A 66 -2.82 27.70 -28.24
CA ILE A 66 -4.02 28.45 -27.86
C ILE A 66 -3.63 29.93 -27.85
N ALA A 67 -4.25 30.71 -28.73
CA ALA A 67 -4.12 32.15 -28.74
C ALA A 67 -4.92 32.75 -27.58
N ASN A 68 -4.23 33.45 -26.69
CA ASN A 68 -4.82 34.27 -25.63
C ASN A 68 -5.46 35.53 -26.23
N ASN A 69 -6.61 35.93 -25.67
CA ASN A 69 -6.95 37.34 -25.62
C ASN A 69 -7.43 37.69 -24.21
N GLU A 70 -6.77 38.69 -23.64
CA GLU A 70 -6.80 39.06 -22.22
C GLU A 70 -8.06 39.87 -21.84
N ASN A 71 -8.57 39.65 -20.62
CA ASN A 71 -8.77 40.72 -19.65
C ASN A 71 -9.18 40.19 -18.25
N SER A 72 -8.21 40.24 -17.33
CA SER A 72 -8.29 40.70 -15.93
C SER A 72 -9.57 40.47 -15.09
N ASN A 73 -9.48 39.64 -14.03
CA ASN A 73 -9.44 40.05 -12.61
C ASN A 73 -9.74 38.88 -11.65
N SER A 74 -8.84 38.72 -10.67
CA SER A 74 -9.03 38.41 -9.24
C SER A 74 -10.06 37.38 -8.73
N ALA A 75 -9.54 36.53 -7.83
CA ALA A 75 -10.16 35.99 -6.60
C ALA A 75 -10.90 34.63 -6.63
N SER A 76 -10.31 33.70 -5.87
CA SER A 76 -10.92 32.94 -4.75
C SER A 76 -12.37 32.40 -4.83
N ALA A 77 -12.44 31.10 -4.53
CA ALA A 77 -13.48 30.39 -3.77
C ALA A 77 -14.72 29.80 -4.49
N SER A 78 -15.04 28.60 -4.00
CA SER A 78 -16.36 27.96 -3.86
C SER A 78 -16.97 27.24 -5.06
N VAL A 79 -17.11 25.92 -4.92
CA VAL A 79 -18.16 25.14 -5.58
C VAL A 79 -19.11 24.66 -4.50
N ALA A 80 -20.20 25.42 -4.32
CA ALA A 80 -21.40 25.00 -3.63
C ALA A 80 -22.60 25.76 -4.23
N SER A 81 -23.52 25.02 -4.84
CA SER A 81 -24.97 25.27 -4.85
C SER A 81 -25.62 24.23 -5.78
N ALA A 82 -26.34 23.22 -5.32
CA ALA A 82 -27.58 23.22 -4.55
C ALA A 82 -28.84 23.33 -5.42
N GLN A 83 -29.81 22.53 -5.00
CA GLN A 83 -31.09 22.17 -5.57
C GLN A 83 -32.20 22.95 -4.86
N ALA A 84 -33.21 23.43 -5.60
CA ALA A 84 -34.54 23.90 -5.16
C ALA A 84 -35.31 24.46 -6.39
N ALA A 85 -36.63 24.40 -6.59
CA ALA A 85 -37.77 23.78 -5.91
C ALA A 85 -39.03 23.87 -6.84
N ALA A 86 -39.98 22.95 -6.63
CA ALA A 86 -41.45 23.14 -6.56
C ALA A 86 -42.33 23.57 -7.78
N THR A 87 -43.20 22.62 -8.17
CA THR A 87 -44.67 22.72 -8.41
C THR A 87 -45.24 23.34 -9.70
N GLN A 88 -45.85 22.49 -10.55
CA GLN A 88 -47.27 22.49 -11.00
C GLN A 88 -47.40 21.75 -12.34
N GLN A 89 -48.16 20.64 -12.38
CA GLN A 89 -49.37 20.50 -13.19
C GLN A 89 -49.90 19.07 -13.13
N ASN A 90 -51.09 18.94 -12.56
CA ASN A 90 -52.06 17.90 -12.89
C ASN A 90 -52.32 17.94 -14.40
N GLN A 91 -52.09 16.84 -15.12
CA GLN A 91 -52.95 16.46 -16.23
C GLN A 91 -53.21 14.95 -16.21
N ASN A 92 -54.50 14.64 -16.10
CA ASN A 92 -55.08 13.36 -16.49
C ASN A 92 -54.70 13.02 -17.92
N ILE A 93 -54.16 11.83 -18.16
CA ILE A 93 -54.39 11.09 -19.40
C ILE A 93 -54.74 9.64 -19.04
N ASN A 94 -56.02 9.32 -19.26
CA ASN A 94 -56.49 7.95 -19.44
C ASN A 94 -55.86 7.40 -20.71
N THR A 95 -55.17 6.27 -20.60
CA THR A 95 -55.10 5.30 -21.70
C THR A 95 -55.19 3.90 -21.12
N GLU A 96 -56.36 3.30 -21.30
CA GLU A 96 -56.56 1.87 -21.16
C GLU A 96 -55.61 1.11 -22.09
N THR A 97 -55.00 0.04 -21.59
CA THR A 97 -54.82 -1.16 -22.40
C THR A 97 -54.81 -2.38 -21.49
N SER A 98 -55.90 -3.13 -21.63
CA SER A 98 -56.23 -4.41 -21.03
C SER A 98 -55.16 -5.49 -21.22
N PHE A 99 -54.85 -6.27 -20.17
CA PHE A 99 -54.54 -7.69 -20.33
C PHE A 99 -55.14 -8.53 -19.20
N ALA A 100 -56.18 -9.26 -19.60
CA ALA A 100 -56.71 -10.54 -19.14
C ALA A 100 -56.35 -11.06 -17.73
N GLN A 101 -57.41 -11.19 -16.93
CA GLN A 101 -57.49 -12.08 -15.76
C GLN A 101 -57.34 -13.55 -16.19
N SER A 102 -56.48 -14.29 -15.48
CA SER A 102 -56.58 -15.75 -15.37
C SER A 102 -56.97 -16.15 -13.95
N LYS A 103 -58.20 -16.64 -13.80
CA LYS A 103 -58.69 -17.36 -12.62
C LYS A 103 -57.83 -18.61 -12.37
N ILE A 104 -57.32 -18.76 -11.15
CA ILE A 104 -57.14 -20.06 -10.52
C ILE A 104 -57.80 -19.99 -9.15
N ALA A 105 -58.86 -20.78 -9.00
CA ALA A 105 -59.54 -21.01 -7.74
C ALA A 105 -58.79 -22.07 -6.92
N VAL A 106 -58.56 -21.80 -5.63
CA VAL A 106 -58.51 -22.85 -4.60
C VAL A 106 -59.21 -22.30 -3.35
N ASN A 107 -60.21 -23.07 -2.91
CA ASN A 107 -61.07 -22.85 -1.77
C ASN A 107 -60.31 -22.78 -0.44
N ASN A 108 -60.82 -21.98 0.50
CA ASN A 108 -60.98 -22.45 1.87
C ASN A 108 -62.32 -21.98 2.43
N THR A 109 -63.08 -22.97 2.86
CA THR A 109 -64.45 -22.95 3.36
C THR A 109 -64.53 -22.25 4.71
N THR A 110 -65.45 -21.31 4.90
CA THR A 110 -66.28 -21.31 6.12
C THR A 110 -67.65 -20.69 5.84
N ASN A 111 -68.65 -21.53 6.06
CA ASN A 111 -70.11 -21.34 6.06
C ASN A 111 -70.66 -19.90 6.03
N GLN A 112 -71.38 -19.59 4.95
CA GLN A 112 -72.61 -18.81 5.06
C GLN A 112 -73.76 -19.59 4.41
N VAL A 113 -74.76 -19.85 5.24
CA VAL A 113 -76.07 -20.37 4.86
C VAL A 113 -76.78 -19.27 4.08
N ASN A 114 -77.04 -19.55 2.80
CA ASN A 114 -78.00 -18.80 1.99
C ASN A 114 -79.41 -19.14 2.48
N ILE A 115 -80.17 -18.14 2.92
CA ILE A 115 -81.62 -18.11 2.69
C ILE A 115 -81.94 -16.80 1.99
N SER A 116 -82.34 -16.97 0.73
CA SER A 116 -82.82 -16.00 -0.23
C SER A 116 -84.13 -15.34 0.20
N SER A 117 -84.24 -14.02 -0.01
CA SER A 117 -85.52 -13.33 -0.13
C SER A 117 -85.60 -12.65 -1.51
N GLN A 118 -86.40 -13.23 -2.42
CA GLN A 118 -86.96 -12.52 -3.58
C GLN A 118 -88.37 -12.03 -3.23
N SER A 119 -88.68 -10.77 -3.57
CA SER A 119 -90.03 -10.33 -3.96
C SER A 119 -89.97 -10.02 -5.46
N SER A 120 -90.55 -10.81 -6.37
CA SER A 120 -91.97 -11.04 -6.71
C SER A 120 -92.52 -10.06 -7.75
N ASN A 121 -92.94 -10.63 -8.89
CA ASN A 121 -94.13 -10.24 -9.62
C ASN A 121 -94.80 -11.49 -10.25
N ASN A 122 -96.03 -11.78 -9.78
CA ASN A 122 -97.19 -12.51 -10.34
C ASN A 122 -96.99 -13.96 -10.88
N ASN A 123 -97.80 -14.97 -10.52
CA ASN A 123 -99.27 -15.00 -10.46
C ASN A 123 -99.85 -16.22 -9.68
N THR A 124 -101.07 -16.03 -9.16
CA THR A 124 -102.19 -16.99 -8.87
C THR A 124 -102.21 -17.95 -7.65
N SER A 125 -103.28 -17.71 -6.86
CA SER A 125 -104.23 -18.60 -6.14
C SER A 125 -103.89 -19.27 -4.80
N ASP A 126 -104.75 -18.94 -3.83
CA ASP A 126 -105.28 -19.71 -2.68
C ASP A 126 -104.64 -19.62 -1.27
N LEU A 127 -105.22 -18.69 -0.49
CA LEU A 127 -105.86 -18.84 0.84
C LEU A 127 -105.15 -19.62 1.99
N ASN A 128 -104.75 -18.82 3.00
CA ASN A 128 -105.16 -18.88 4.42
C ASN A 128 -104.22 -19.46 5.52
N SER A 129 -104.15 -18.68 6.62
CA SER A 129 -103.84 -18.99 8.04
C SER A 129 -102.40 -19.17 8.56
N GLN A 130 -101.92 -18.11 9.24
CA GLN A 130 -101.68 -18.02 10.71
C GLN A 130 -100.38 -18.58 11.37
N ALA A 131 -99.86 -17.72 12.28
CA ALA A 131 -98.88 -17.92 13.38
C ALA A 131 -97.39 -18.02 12.99
N SER A 132 -96.57 -16.99 13.21
CA SER A 132 -95.95 -16.57 14.50
C SER A 132 -95.04 -17.63 15.10
N ASP A 133 -93.73 -17.51 14.89
CA ASP A 133 -92.78 -17.81 15.96
C ASP A 133 -91.50 -16.97 15.85
N THR A 134 -91.12 -16.38 16.97
CA THR A 134 -89.97 -15.49 17.14
C THR A 134 -88.92 -16.28 17.89
N SER A 135 -87.73 -16.46 17.33
CA SER A 135 -86.56 -16.90 18.10
C SER A 135 -85.28 -16.22 17.64
N ALA A 136 -84.88 -15.24 18.46
CA ALA A 136 -83.53 -14.78 18.78
C ALA A 136 -82.40 -15.12 17.79
N GLN A 137 -82.05 -14.14 16.94
CA GLN A 137 -80.76 -14.06 16.30
C GLN A 137 -79.76 -13.49 17.32
N SER A 138 -78.80 -14.30 17.75
CA SER A 138 -77.67 -13.85 18.56
C SER A 138 -76.81 -12.87 17.75
N ASP A 139 -76.68 -11.63 18.23
CA ASP A 139 -75.66 -10.67 17.78
C ASP A 139 -74.26 -11.28 17.97
N VAL A 140 -73.70 -11.86 16.91
CA VAL A 140 -72.27 -12.19 16.89
C VAL A 140 -71.53 -10.87 16.77
N LYS A 141 -71.08 -10.34 17.91
CA LYS A 141 -70.24 -9.15 17.95
C LYS A 141 -68.95 -9.48 17.20
N ASN A 142 -68.82 -8.93 15.99
CA ASN A 142 -67.71 -9.19 15.06
C ASN A 142 -66.45 -8.44 15.54
N ILE A 143 -65.85 -8.87 16.65
CA ILE A 143 -64.68 -8.24 17.29
C ILE A 143 -63.37 -8.89 16.81
N GLY A 144 -62.26 -8.16 16.92
CA GLY A 144 -60.92 -8.60 16.56
C GLY A 144 -60.48 -8.21 15.16
N TRP A 145 -59.52 -8.95 14.60
CA TRP A 145 -58.91 -8.64 13.30
C TRP A 145 -59.88 -8.88 12.15
N GLN A 146 -60.02 -7.87 11.28
CA GLN A 146 -60.78 -7.96 10.04
C GLN A 146 -59.97 -7.38 8.89
N LYS A 147 -60.05 -8.00 7.71
CA LYS A 147 -59.43 -7.47 6.49
C LYS A 147 -60.52 -6.95 5.57
N VAL A 148 -60.52 -5.64 5.30
CA VAL A 148 -61.53 -4.95 4.50
C VAL A 148 -60.81 -4.10 3.45
N ASN A 149 -61.15 -4.28 2.17
CA ASN A 149 -60.53 -3.55 1.06
C ASN A 149 -58.98 -3.56 1.11
N ASP A 150 -58.42 -4.74 1.38
CA ASP A 150 -56.99 -5.01 1.57
C ASP A 150 -56.30 -4.40 2.79
N ASN A 151 -56.99 -3.59 3.59
CA ASN A 151 -56.48 -3.05 4.85
C ASN A 151 -56.94 -3.88 6.04
N TRP A 152 -56.07 -4.03 7.03
CA TRP A 152 -56.44 -4.63 8.31
C TRP A 152 -57.12 -3.60 9.20
N HIS A 153 -58.14 -4.05 9.92
CA HIS A 153 -58.84 -3.33 10.98
C HIS A 153 -58.82 -4.19 12.25
N TYR A 154 -58.82 -3.57 13.42
CA TYR A 154 -59.00 -4.26 14.69
C TYR A 154 -60.20 -3.71 15.44
N LEU A 155 -61.28 -4.49 15.54
CA LEU A 155 -62.51 -4.10 16.22
C LEU A 155 -62.38 -4.45 17.72
N ARG A 156 -62.48 -3.45 18.57
CA ARG A 156 -62.39 -3.59 20.03
C ARG A 156 -63.63 -4.29 20.59
N GLU A 157 -63.56 -4.71 21.84
CA GLU A 157 -64.66 -5.41 22.53
C GLU A 157 -65.94 -4.57 22.62
N ASP A 158 -65.85 -3.24 22.59
CA ASP A 158 -67.00 -2.33 22.55
C ASP A 158 -67.64 -2.20 21.16
N GLY A 159 -67.01 -2.76 20.12
CA GLY A 159 -67.45 -2.68 18.72
C GLY A 159 -66.85 -1.50 17.94
N THR A 160 -66.00 -0.68 18.55
CA THR A 160 -65.31 0.43 17.87
C THR A 160 -64.02 -0.03 17.18
N SER A 161 -63.63 0.67 16.11
CA SER A 161 -62.35 0.42 15.44
C SER A 161 -61.17 0.98 16.24
N GLN A 162 -60.09 0.21 16.35
CA GLN A 162 -58.82 0.68 16.86
C GLN A 162 -58.24 1.77 15.94
N THR A 163 -57.80 2.87 16.54
CA THR A 163 -57.01 3.93 15.90
C THR A 163 -55.66 4.09 16.61
N GLY A 164 -54.67 4.62 15.92
CA GLY A 164 -53.31 4.80 16.45
C GLY A 164 -52.57 3.49 16.72
N TRP A 165 -51.63 3.54 17.66
CA TRP A 165 -50.77 2.40 18.01
C TRP A 165 -51.53 1.26 18.68
N TYR A 166 -51.24 0.03 18.25
CA TYR A 166 -51.78 -1.19 18.85
C TYR A 166 -50.71 -2.27 18.93
N LYS A 167 -50.55 -2.87 20.11
CA LYS A 167 -49.69 -4.04 20.33
C LYS A 167 -50.56 -5.28 20.46
N SER A 168 -50.42 -6.20 19.51
CA SER A 168 -51.12 -7.48 19.57
C SER A 168 -50.64 -8.35 20.74
N GLN A 169 -51.45 -9.33 21.14
CA GLN A 169 -51.08 -10.33 22.14
C GLN A 169 -49.82 -11.13 21.76
N ALA A 170 -49.55 -11.28 20.46
CA ALA A 170 -48.35 -11.92 19.94
C ALA A 170 -47.11 -11.01 19.97
N GLY A 171 -47.25 -9.76 20.41
CA GLY A 171 -46.15 -8.79 20.58
C GLY A 171 -45.91 -7.87 19.39
N TRP A 172 -46.60 -8.07 18.26
CA TRP A 172 -46.46 -7.23 17.07
C TRP A 172 -47.14 -5.88 17.23
N TRP A 173 -46.46 -4.82 16.77
CA TRP A 173 -47.00 -3.46 16.73
C TRP A 173 -47.65 -3.16 15.38
N TYR A 174 -48.73 -2.39 15.42
CA TYR A 174 -49.49 -1.91 14.26
C TYR A 174 -49.86 -0.45 14.48
N TYR A 175 -50.08 0.27 13.39
CA TYR A 175 -50.60 1.63 13.45
C TYR A 175 -51.82 1.76 12.55
N PHE A 176 -52.94 2.19 13.15
CA PHE A 176 -54.19 2.42 12.45
C PHE A 176 -54.41 3.93 12.28
N ASP A 177 -54.88 4.36 11.12
CA ASP A 177 -55.28 5.76 10.92
C ASP A 177 -56.59 6.11 11.65
N ASN A 178 -57.08 7.33 11.43
CA ASN A 178 -58.29 7.83 12.08
C ASN A 178 -59.57 7.10 11.61
N ASP A 179 -59.54 6.47 10.44
CA ASP A 179 -60.63 5.63 9.92
C ASP A 179 -60.49 4.17 10.38
N GLY A 180 -59.45 3.87 11.17
CA GLY A 180 -59.15 2.56 11.71
C GLY A 180 -58.52 1.61 10.70
N GLN A 181 -58.00 2.10 9.56
CA GLN A 181 -57.29 1.29 8.57
C GLN A 181 -55.82 1.14 8.97
N SER A 182 -55.28 -0.08 8.88
CA SER A 182 -53.86 -0.34 9.16
C SER A 182 -52.97 0.34 8.13
N ARG A 183 -51.89 0.97 8.58
CA ARG A 183 -50.87 1.54 7.70
C ARG A 183 -49.82 0.48 7.33
N THR A 184 -49.38 0.51 6.07
CA THR A 184 -48.25 -0.27 5.55
C THR A 184 -47.14 0.64 5.03
N GLY A 185 -45.97 0.07 4.72
CA GLY A 185 -44.82 0.79 4.17
C GLY A 185 -44.25 1.84 5.13
N TRP A 186 -43.54 2.83 4.57
CA TRP A 186 -42.92 3.91 5.33
C TRP A 186 -43.96 4.93 5.83
N GLN A 187 -43.98 5.17 7.13
CA GLN A 187 -44.86 6.16 7.79
C GLN A 187 -44.05 7.08 8.71
N ASN A 188 -44.26 8.38 8.59
CA ASN A 188 -43.74 9.36 9.54
C ASN A 188 -44.81 9.63 10.59
N ILE A 189 -44.55 9.20 11.82
CA ILE A 189 -45.47 9.33 12.96
C ILE A 189 -44.71 10.04 14.08
N ASN A 190 -45.18 11.23 14.46
CA ASN A 190 -44.55 12.06 15.50
C ASN A 190 -43.06 12.33 15.24
N ASN A 191 -42.71 12.70 14.00
CA ASN A 191 -41.35 12.98 13.53
C ASN A 191 -40.40 11.78 13.61
N LYS A 192 -40.93 10.57 13.57
CA LYS A 192 -40.16 9.32 13.55
C LYS A 192 -40.63 8.47 12.39
N TRP A 193 -39.70 7.93 11.63
CA TRP A 193 -40.01 7.03 10.52
C TRP A 193 -40.15 5.60 11.01
N TYR A 194 -41.22 4.94 10.60
CA TYR A 194 -41.50 3.53 10.84
C TYR A 194 -41.71 2.85 9.49
N HIS A 195 -41.34 1.59 9.38
CA HIS A 195 -41.71 0.76 8.25
C HIS A 195 -42.68 -0.33 8.73
N PHE A 196 -43.79 -0.51 8.02
CA PHE A 196 -44.77 -1.54 8.30
C PHE A 196 -44.82 -2.52 7.13
N ASP A 197 -44.86 -3.82 7.42
CA ASP A 197 -44.89 -4.86 6.40
C ASP A 197 -46.08 -4.67 5.45
N GLU A 198 -45.85 -4.74 4.14
CA GLU A 198 -46.86 -4.48 3.11
C GLU A 198 -48.03 -5.47 3.11
N VAL A 199 -47.87 -6.64 3.73
CA VAL A 199 -48.88 -7.71 3.71
C VAL A 199 -49.60 -7.82 5.05
N ASN A 200 -48.84 -7.76 6.14
CA ASN A 200 -49.32 -7.99 7.49
C ASN A 200 -49.53 -6.70 8.27
N ALA A 201 -49.06 -5.55 7.79
CA ALA A 201 -49.13 -4.24 8.45
C ALA A 201 -48.46 -4.18 9.84
N SER A 202 -47.68 -5.20 10.21
CA SER A 202 -46.89 -5.19 11.43
C SER A 202 -45.64 -4.33 11.26
N ALA A 203 -45.28 -3.54 12.27
CA ALA A 203 -44.06 -2.74 12.27
C ALA A 203 -42.82 -3.63 12.18
N ASP A 204 -41.93 -3.32 11.24
CA ASP A 204 -40.64 -3.96 11.11
C ASP A 204 -39.68 -3.49 12.21
N THR A 205 -38.81 -4.41 12.65
CA THR A 205 -37.77 -4.16 13.65
C THR A 205 -36.47 -4.81 13.20
N GLY A 206 -35.34 -4.24 13.63
CA GLY A 206 -34.01 -4.68 13.22
C GLY A 206 -33.70 -4.31 11.76
N TRP A 207 -32.96 -5.19 11.08
CA TRP A 207 -32.49 -4.96 9.72
C TRP A 207 -33.61 -5.13 8.70
N TYR A 208 -33.80 -4.10 7.87
CA TYR A 208 -34.71 -4.11 6.74
C TYR A 208 -33.96 -3.70 5.47
N GLN A 209 -34.12 -4.46 4.39
CA GLN A 209 -33.60 -4.11 3.07
C GLN A 209 -34.76 -3.75 2.16
N SER A 210 -34.75 -2.55 1.61
CA SER A 210 -35.77 -2.13 0.64
C SER A 210 -35.59 -2.82 -0.71
N ALA A 211 -36.63 -2.78 -1.55
CA ALA A 211 -36.57 -3.26 -2.92
C ALA A 211 -35.49 -2.55 -3.78
N ALA A 212 -35.09 -1.34 -3.40
CA ALA A 212 -33.99 -0.58 -4.02
C ALA A 212 -32.61 -0.93 -3.41
N SER A 213 -32.52 -2.01 -2.62
CA SER A 213 -31.29 -2.52 -2.00
C SER A 213 -30.63 -1.56 -1.01
N PHE A 214 -31.40 -0.67 -0.38
CA PHE A 214 -30.93 0.14 0.74
C PHE A 214 -31.22 -0.58 2.05
N TRP A 215 -30.22 -0.60 2.94
CA TRP A 215 -30.38 -1.11 4.30
C TRP A 215 -30.89 -0.02 5.24
N TYR A 216 -31.76 -0.41 6.16
CA TYR A 216 -32.28 0.40 7.24
C TYR A 216 -32.16 -0.41 8.54
N TYR A 217 -31.99 0.29 9.65
CA TYR A 217 -32.03 -0.33 10.97
C TYR A 217 -33.17 0.27 11.79
N LEU A 218 -34.21 -0.51 11.99
CA LEU A 218 -35.38 -0.16 12.80
C LEU A 218 -35.10 -0.59 14.23
N ASP A 219 -35.31 0.30 15.19
CA ASP A 219 -35.01 0.03 16.59
C ASP A 219 -35.80 -1.21 17.08
N PRO A 220 -35.14 -2.21 17.69
CA PRO A 220 -35.83 -3.42 18.14
C PRO A 220 -36.91 -3.20 19.20
N GLU A 221 -36.80 -2.14 20.00
CA GLU A 221 -37.75 -1.85 21.08
C GLU A 221 -38.87 -0.91 20.62
N ASN A 222 -38.50 0.07 19.81
CA ASN A 222 -39.35 1.21 19.47
C ASN A 222 -39.76 1.25 18.00
N ALA A 223 -39.24 0.39 17.13
CA ALA A 223 -39.53 0.25 15.68
C ALA A 223 -39.26 1.45 14.77
N TRP A 224 -38.95 2.63 15.31
CA TRP A 224 -38.47 3.78 14.52
C TRP A 224 -37.10 3.52 13.88
N ALA A 225 -36.88 4.07 12.68
CA ALA A 225 -35.63 3.98 11.96
C ALA A 225 -34.51 4.80 12.62
N HIS A 226 -33.33 4.19 12.73
CA HIS A 226 -32.11 4.87 13.17
C HIS A 226 -31.59 5.81 12.08
N THR A 227 -30.99 6.93 12.51
CA THR A 227 -30.26 7.88 11.66
C THR A 227 -28.89 8.15 12.29
N GLY A 228 -27.90 8.51 11.47
CA GLY A 228 -26.53 8.73 11.90
C GLY A 228 -25.76 7.43 12.15
N TRP A 229 -24.79 7.49 13.06
CA TRP A 229 -23.86 6.39 13.33
C TRP A 229 -24.50 5.26 14.13
N TYR A 230 -24.29 4.04 13.67
CA TYR A 230 -24.68 2.83 14.39
C TYR A 230 -23.55 1.81 14.35
N LYS A 231 -23.17 1.27 15.52
CA LYS A 231 -22.23 0.15 15.64
C LYS A 231 -23.01 -1.11 16.00
N SER A 232 -23.00 -2.09 15.12
CA SER A 232 -23.65 -3.38 15.38
C SER A 232 -22.95 -4.13 16.52
N ALA A 233 -23.66 -5.08 17.14
CA ALA A 233 -23.09 -5.97 18.15
C ALA A 233 -21.91 -6.81 17.63
N ALA A 234 -21.82 -7.01 16.32
CA ALA A 234 -20.71 -7.70 15.66
C ALA A 234 -19.51 -6.78 15.38
N GLY A 235 -19.59 -5.50 15.71
CA GLY A 235 -18.49 -4.52 15.60
C GLY A 235 -18.50 -3.69 14.32
N PHE A 236 -19.36 -3.98 13.34
CA PHE A 236 -19.45 -3.21 12.09
C PHE A 236 -20.11 -1.85 12.30
N TRP A 237 -19.51 -0.82 11.72
CA TRP A 237 -20.05 0.53 11.66
C TRP A 237 -20.97 0.71 10.46
N TYR A 238 -22.04 1.48 10.65
CA TYR A 238 -22.98 1.91 9.63
C TYR A 238 -23.26 3.39 9.82
N TYR A 239 -23.59 4.07 8.73
CA TYR A 239 -24.11 5.42 8.78
C TYR A 239 -25.43 5.48 8.03
N PHE A 240 -26.50 5.84 8.73
CA PHE A 240 -27.82 6.02 8.15
C PHE A 240 -28.04 7.50 7.84
N ASP A 241 -28.48 7.81 6.63
CA ASP A 241 -28.72 9.19 6.21
C ASP A 241 -29.72 9.88 7.15
N GLN A 242 -29.50 11.16 7.44
CA GLN A 242 -30.32 11.89 8.41
C GLN A 242 -31.75 12.16 7.93
N ASN A 243 -31.98 12.19 6.61
CA ASN A 243 -33.27 12.50 6.03
C ASN A 243 -34.03 11.24 5.62
N SER A 244 -33.35 10.32 4.92
CA SER A 244 -33.98 9.10 4.40
C SER A 244 -33.85 7.91 5.34
N ALA A 245 -32.97 7.94 6.35
CA ALA A 245 -32.58 6.79 7.17
C ALA A 245 -31.96 5.61 6.39
N SER A 246 -31.67 5.79 5.09
CA SER A 246 -31.03 4.75 4.29
C SER A 246 -29.55 4.63 4.63
N GLY A 247 -29.05 3.40 4.69
CA GLY A 247 -27.64 3.09 4.92
C GLY A 247 -26.77 3.65 3.80
N ALA A 248 -25.69 4.33 4.19
CA ALA A 248 -24.68 4.87 3.30
C ALA A 248 -24.01 3.77 2.47
N LYS A 249 -23.52 4.17 1.30
CA LYS A 249 -22.77 3.33 0.36
C LYS A 249 -21.63 4.12 -0.26
N GLY A 250 -20.58 3.41 -0.65
CA GLY A 250 -19.39 3.97 -1.29
C GLY A 250 -18.68 5.01 -0.42
N TRP A 251 -17.95 5.91 -1.07
CA TRP A 251 -17.21 6.98 -0.40
C TRP A 251 -18.14 8.06 0.15
N GLN A 252 -18.00 8.36 1.44
CA GLN A 252 -18.73 9.43 2.12
C GLN A 252 -17.77 10.29 2.94
N ARG A 253 -17.98 11.60 2.91
CA ARG A 253 -17.25 12.54 3.77
C ARG A 253 -18.16 13.02 4.89
N ILE A 254 -17.93 12.51 6.09
CA ILE A 254 -18.76 12.76 7.28
C ILE A 254 -17.88 13.40 8.34
N ASN A 255 -18.28 14.56 8.88
CA ASN A 255 -17.51 15.31 9.88
C ASN A 255 -16.03 15.51 9.49
N ASN A 256 -15.81 15.90 8.22
CA ASN A 256 -14.49 16.13 7.64
C ASN A 256 -13.57 14.90 7.54
N LYS A 257 -14.12 13.68 7.68
CA LYS A 257 -13.39 12.42 7.55
C LYS A 257 -13.97 11.59 6.41
N TRP A 258 -13.11 10.90 5.68
CA TRP A 258 -13.53 9.97 4.63
C TRP A 258 -13.84 8.61 5.21
N TYR A 259 -14.94 8.02 4.75
CA TYR A 259 -15.35 6.66 5.04
C TYR A 259 -15.70 5.98 3.72
N HIS A 260 -15.50 4.68 3.63
CA HIS A 260 -16.02 3.87 2.54
C HIS A 260 -17.02 2.86 3.12
N PHE A 261 -18.21 2.78 2.55
CA PHE A 261 -19.24 1.83 2.94
C PHE A 261 -19.46 0.80 1.83
N ASP A 262 -19.53 -0.47 2.20
CA ASP A 262 -19.76 -1.56 1.26
C ASP A 262 -21.07 -1.36 0.48
N GLU A 263 -21.01 -1.56 -0.83
CA GLU A 263 -22.15 -1.31 -1.73
C GLU A 263 -23.33 -2.26 -1.52
N VAL A 264 -23.09 -3.42 -0.92
CA VAL A 264 -24.10 -4.47 -0.72
C VAL A 264 -24.67 -4.41 0.69
N ASN A 265 -23.81 -4.29 1.69
CA ASN A 265 -24.15 -4.44 3.10
C ASN A 265 -24.21 -3.11 3.85
N SER A 266 -23.75 -2.00 3.26
CA SER A 266 -23.71 -0.67 3.87
C SER A 266 -22.86 -0.56 5.15
N SER A 267 -22.07 -1.60 5.47
CA SER A 267 -21.09 -1.56 6.55
C SER A 267 -19.86 -0.78 6.12
N ALA A 268 -19.29 0.02 7.01
CA ALA A 268 -18.04 0.73 6.76
C ALA A 268 -16.87 -0.26 6.64
N ASP A 269 -16.06 -0.10 5.60
CA ASP A 269 -14.83 -0.83 5.41
C ASP A 269 -13.76 -0.38 6.41
N THR A 270 -12.85 -1.29 6.73
CA THR A 270 -11.72 -1.06 7.64
C THR A 270 -10.45 -1.70 7.09
N GLY A 271 -9.29 -1.21 7.54
CA GLY A 271 -7.99 -1.68 7.09
C GLY A 271 -7.64 -1.21 5.67
N TRP A 272 -6.84 -2.02 4.98
CA TRP A 272 -6.36 -1.71 3.64
C TRP A 272 -7.49 -1.84 2.61
N PHE A 273 -7.72 -0.77 1.85
CA PHE A 273 -8.69 -0.74 0.78
C PHE A 273 -8.03 -0.28 -0.52
N LYS A 274 -8.25 -1.03 -1.62
CA LYS A 274 -7.76 -0.67 -2.96
C LYS A 274 -8.96 -0.45 -3.88
N THR A 275 -9.04 0.72 -4.49
CA THR A 275 -10.07 0.98 -5.50
C THR A 275 -9.78 0.19 -6.80
N PRO A 276 -10.80 -0.04 -7.64
CA PRO A 276 -10.58 -0.58 -9.00
C PRO A 276 -9.61 0.26 -9.84
N ALA A 277 -9.54 1.57 -9.60
CA ALA A 277 -8.58 2.49 -10.24
C ALA A 277 -7.15 2.38 -9.68
N GLY A 278 -6.92 1.51 -8.69
CA GLY A 278 -5.60 1.19 -8.15
C GLY A 278 -5.10 2.09 -7.03
N PHE A 279 -5.94 2.98 -6.50
CA PHE A 279 -5.57 3.83 -5.35
C PHE A 279 -5.75 3.07 -4.05
N TRP A 280 -4.74 3.15 -3.19
CA TRP A 280 -4.75 2.56 -1.85
C TRP A 280 -5.24 3.55 -0.80
N TYR A 281 -5.93 3.04 0.21
CA TYR A 281 -6.39 3.76 1.39
C TYR A 281 -6.16 2.87 2.60
N TYR A 282 -5.97 3.49 3.76
CA TYR A 282 -5.95 2.78 5.03
C TYR A 282 -7.07 3.34 5.92
N LEU A 283 -8.12 2.55 6.10
CA LEU A 283 -9.29 2.86 6.92
C LEU A 283 -9.02 2.39 8.35
N ASP A 284 -9.17 3.26 9.33
CA ASP A 284 -8.90 2.98 10.74
C ASP A 284 -9.70 1.75 11.21
N PRO A 285 -9.06 0.69 11.77
CA PRO A 285 -9.77 -0.52 12.18
C PRO A 285 -10.83 -0.33 13.27
N GLU A 286 -10.71 0.70 14.10
CA GLU A 286 -11.61 0.92 15.24
C GLU A 286 -12.75 1.89 14.89
N ASN A 287 -12.44 2.86 14.04
CA ASN A 287 -13.28 4.03 13.77
C ASN A 287 -13.67 4.17 12.28
N ALA A 288 -13.15 3.33 11.38
CA ALA A 288 -13.46 3.22 9.95
C ALA A 288 -13.16 4.45 9.04
N TRP A 289 -12.60 5.52 9.57
CA TRP A 289 -12.21 6.70 8.79
C TRP A 289 -10.85 6.50 8.13
N ALA A 290 -10.67 7.04 6.94
CA ALA A 290 -9.41 6.98 6.20
C ALA A 290 -8.32 7.82 6.87
N HIS A 291 -7.12 7.24 6.99
CA HIS A 291 -5.92 7.95 7.38
C HIS A 291 -5.49 8.97 6.32
N THR A 292 -4.85 10.05 6.78
CA THR A 292 -4.19 11.06 5.95
C THR A 292 -2.77 11.30 6.49
N GLY A 293 -1.87 11.76 5.63
CA GLY A 293 -0.46 11.98 5.96
C GLY A 293 0.35 10.68 6.11
N TRP A 294 1.41 10.75 6.92
CA TRP A 294 2.34 9.65 7.13
C TRP A 294 1.72 8.47 7.86
N TYR A 295 1.97 7.27 7.34
CA TYR A 295 1.61 6.01 7.97
C TYR A 295 2.73 4.99 7.80
N LYS A 296 3.18 4.38 8.91
CA LYS A 296 4.12 3.26 8.91
C LYS A 296 3.36 1.97 9.18
N SER A 297 3.38 1.04 8.22
CA SER A 297 2.73 -0.25 8.41
C SER A 297 3.49 -1.13 9.41
N ALA A 298 2.82 -2.16 9.91
CA ALA A 298 3.45 -3.18 10.76
C ALA A 298 4.64 -3.89 10.07
N ALA A 299 4.65 -3.94 8.73
CA ALA A 299 5.77 -4.46 7.93
C ALA A 299 6.89 -3.42 7.69
N SER A 300 6.87 -2.29 8.41
CA SER A 300 7.84 -1.20 8.34
C SER A 300 7.92 -0.47 6.99
N PHE A 301 6.88 -0.58 6.16
CA PHE A 301 6.76 0.24 4.95
C PHE A 301 6.10 1.58 5.28
N TRP A 302 6.65 2.65 4.71
CA TRP A 302 6.07 3.99 4.81
C TRP A 302 5.09 4.24 3.68
N TYR A 303 4.03 4.96 3.99
CA TYR A 303 3.01 5.44 3.06
C TYR A 303 2.73 6.89 3.37
N TYR A 304 2.33 7.64 2.36
CA TYR A 304 1.78 8.98 2.55
C TYR A 304 0.41 9.05 1.90
N PHE A 305 -0.63 9.27 2.69
CA PHE A 305 -1.99 9.44 2.22
C PHE A 305 -2.27 10.94 2.00
N ASP A 306 -2.81 11.30 0.84
CA ASP A 306 -3.15 12.68 0.51
C ASP A 306 -4.09 13.30 1.56
N GLN A 307 -3.87 14.57 1.92
CA GLN A 307 -4.65 15.22 2.98
C GLN A 307 -6.11 15.49 2.59
N ASN A 308 -6.41 15.59 1.29
CA ASN A 308 -7.74 15.93 0.81
C ASN A 308 -8.52 14.70 0.37
N SER A 309 -7.90 13.80 -0.39
CA SER A 309 -8.56 12.60 -0.91
C SER A 309 -8.37 11.37 -0.03
N ALA A 310 -7.40 11.37 0.91
CA ALA A 310 -6.95 10.20 1.67
C ALA A 310 -6.34 9.06 0.83
N SER A 311 -6.14 9.26 -0.48
CA SER A 311 -5.52 8.26 -1.34
C SER A 311 -4.01 8.20 -1.14
N GLY A 312 -3.43 7.00 -1.12
CA GLY A 312 -2.00 6.79 -1.05
C GLY A 312 -1.29 7.40 -2.27
N LEU A 313 -0.33 8.28 -2.01
CA LEU A 313 0.49 8.91 -3.04
C LEU A 313 1.37 7.87 -3.73
N ARG A 314 1.75 8.19 -4.97
CA ARG A 314 2.55 7.34 -5.87
C ARG A 314 3.57 8.19 -6.62
N GLY A 315 4.63 7.55 -7.10
CA GLY A 315 5.73 8.18 -7.81
C GLY A 315 6.53 9.14 -6.94
N TRP A 316 7.24 10.06 -7.59
CA TRP A 316 8.04 11.11 -6.96
C TRP A 316 7.16 12.09 -6.18
N GLN A 317 7.49 12.28 -4.91
CA GLN A 317 6.83 13.23 -4.02
C GLN A 317 7.87 14.01 -3.22
N ARG A 318 7.69 15.33 -3.11
CA ARG A 318 8.50 16.17 -2.24
C ARG A 318 7.67 16.57 -1.02
N ILE A 319 8.01 16.00 0.14
CA ILE A 319 7.28 16.16 1.39
C ILE A 319 8.27 16.67 2.44
N ASP A 320 7.93 17.78 3.11
CA ASP A 320 8.77 18.42 4.14
C ASP A 320 10.23 18.64 3.68
N GLY A 321 10.39 19.07 2.43
CA GLY A 321 11.68 19.39 1.82
C GLY A 321 12.47 18.19 1.31
N ARG A 322 11.99 16.95 1.50
CA ARG A 322 12.69 15.72 1.12
C ARG A 322 11.98 14.98 0.00
N TRP A 323 12.75 14.29 -0.82
CA TRP A 323 12.22 13.47 -1.91
C TRP A 323 11.92 12.05 -1.43
N TYR A 324 10.79 11.53 -1.89
CA TYR A 324 10.35 10.16 -1.70
C TYR A 324 9.88 9.62 -3.04
N TYR A 325 10.01 8.31 -3.24
CA TYR A 325 9.35 7.63 -4.34
C TYR A 325 8.41 6.57 -3.79
N PHE A 326 7.12 6.72 -4.05
CA PHE A 326 6.11 5.74 -3.66
C PHE A 326 5.81 4.80 -4.84
N ASP A 327 5.86 3.49 -4.61
CA ASP A 327 5.62 2.48 -5.63
C ASP A 327 4.25 2.64 -6.30
N TRP A 328 4.18 2.44 -7.62
CA TRP A 328 2.95 2.69 -8.38
C TRP A 328 1.83 1.67 -8.10
N ASN A 329 2.19 0.45 -7.68
CA ASN A 329 1.26 -0.66 -7.49
C ASN A 329 0.76 -0.79 -6.06
N ASN A 330 1.64 -0.54 -5.09
CA ASN A 330 1.37 -0.72 -3.67
C ASN A 330 1.44 0.58 -2.85
N ALA A 331 1.86 1.71 -3.42
CA ALA A 331 1.96 3.02 -2.76
C ALA A 331 2.92 3.07 -1.56
N SER A 332 3.75 2.04 -1.35
CA SER A 332 4.78 2.07 -0.31
C SER A 332 6.00 2.86 -0.76
N GLY A 333 6.63 3.57 0.16
CA GLY A 333 7.89 4.27 -0.06
C GLY A 333 8.98 3.26 -0.38
N LEU A 334 9.64 3.47 -1.52
CA LEU A 334 10.80 2.68 -1.90
C LEU A 334 11.95 2.91 -0.93
N ARG A 335 12.82 1.92 -0.85
CA ARG A 335 13.99 1.85 0.04
C ARG A 335 15.15 1.24 -0.73
N ASP A 336 16.35 1.48 -0.21
CA ASP A 336 17.60 0.96 -0.75
C ASP A 336 17.85 1.45 -2.20
N TRP A 337 18.76 0.81 -2.90
CA TRP A 337 19.09 1.06 -4.30
C TRP A 337 17.90 0.84 -5.22
N GLN A 338 17.58 1.85 -6.03
CA GLN A 338 16.51 1.80 -7.02
C GLN A 338 16.96 2.42 -8.34
N TYR A 339 16.67 1.75 -9.45
CA TYR A 339 16.92 2.27 -10.79
C TYR A 339 15.61 2.80 -11.40
N ILE A 340 15.51 4.11 -11.53
CA ILE A 340 14.27 4.80 -11.94
C ILE A 340 14.60 5.80 -13.03
N ASN A 341 13.90 5.74 -14.17
CA ASN A 341 14.07 6.67 -15.29
C ASN A 341 15.53 6.88 -15.73
N ASN A 342 16.28 5.78 -15.86
CA ASN A 342 17.68 5.76 -16.30
C ASN A 342 18.70 6.34 -15.30
N HIS A 343 18.34 6.41 -14.02
CA HIS A 343 19.22 6.87 -12.95
C HIS A 343 19.14 5.95 -11.73
N TRP A 344 20.25 5.79 -11.03
CA TRP A 344 20.31 5.13 -9.73
C TRP A 344 20.00 6.14 -8.62
N TYR A 345 19.21 5.71 -7.65
CA TYR A 345 18.90 6.41 -6.42
C TYR A 345 19.14 5.45 -5.26
N HIS A 346 19.42 5.99 -4.09
CA HIS A 346 19.38 5.23 -2.85
C HIS A 346 18.38 5.89 -1.91
N PHE A 347 17.43 5.10 -1.41
CA PHE A 347 16.44 5.57 -0.46
C PHE A 347 16.74 5.00 0.92
N ASN A 348 16.77 5.86 1.93
CA ASN A 348 17.12 5.45 3.28
C ASN A 348 16.18 4.35 3.82
N TRP A 349 16.76 3.31 4.41
CA TRP A 349 16.00 2.15 4.87
C TRP A 349 14.95 2.46 5.95
N ASP A 350 15.23 3.41 6.84
CA ASP A 350 14.41 3.67 8.02
C ASP A 350 13.27 4.63 7.75
N ASN A 351 13.51 5.62 6.89
CA ASN A 351 12.58 6.73 6.65
C ASN A 351 12.14 6.87 5.18
N ALA A 352 12.72 6.11 4.25
CA ALA A 352 12.39 6.07 2.82
C ALA A 352 12.59 7.37 2.02
N TRP A 353 13.27 8.38 2.57
CA TRP A 353 13.66 9.54 1.76
C TRP A 353 14.81 9.17 0.80
N ALA A 354 14.94 9.88 -0.31
CA ALA A 354 16.10 9.77 -1.20
C ALA A 354 17.31 10.41 -0.53
N ASP A 355 18.43 9.70 -0.49
CA ASP A 355 19.68 10.25 0.02
C ASP A 355 20.28 11.26 -0.98
N THR A 356 20.99 12.24 -0.44
CA THR A 356 21.66 13.30 -1.20
C THR A 356 23.07 13.55 -0.67
N GLY A 357 23.94 14.10 -1.50
CA GLY A 357 25.34 14.37 -1.16
C GLY A 357 26.18 13.10 -0.95
N TRP A 358 27.24 13.22 -0.16
CA TRP A 358 28.13 12.11 0.19
C TRP A 358 27.45 11.11 1.11
N GLN A 359 27.47 9.83 0.72
CA GLN A 359 26.89 8.73 1.49
C GLN A 359 27.83 7.53 1.50
N LYS A 360 28.07 6.95 2.68
CA LYS A 360 28.83 5.69 2.82
C LYS A 360 27.85 4.53 2.93
N ILE A 361 27.76 3.71 1.89
CA ILE A 361 26.81 2.59 1.77
C ILE A 361 27.63 1.32 1.58
N ASN A 362 27.46 0.34 2.47
CA ASN A 362 28.20 -0.93 2.46
C ASN A 362 29.74 -0.76 2.34
N GLY A 363 30.30 0.23 3.05
CA GLY A 363 31.74 0.51 3.09
C GLY A 363 32.28 1.37 1.94
N LYS A 364 31.50 1.57 0.88
CA LYS A 364 31.88 2.41 -0.27
C LYS A 364 31.25 3.79 -0.16
N TRP A 365 31.94 4.81 -0.64
CA TRP A 365 31.39 6.17 -0.74
C TRP A 365 30.69 6.36 -2.09
N TYR A 366 29.59 7.08 -2.07
CA TYR A 366 28.82 7.48 -3.24
C TYR A 366 28.50 8.96 -3.11
N TYR A 367 28.26 9.62 -4.24
CA TYR A 367 27.73 10.97 -4.24
C TYR A 367 26.42 11.03 -5.01
N PHE A 368 25.38 11.49 -4.32
CA PHE A 368 24.06 11.71 -4.88
C PHE A 368 23.85 13.21 -5.12
N ASP A 369 23.35 13.57 -6.29
CA ASP A 369 23.09 14.96 -6.66
C ASP A 369 22.18 15.65 -5.62
N PRO A 370 22.58 16.77 -5.01
CA PRO A 370 21.77 17.41 -3.97
C PRO A 370 20.40 17.94 -4.43
N THR A 371 20.22 18.14 -5.74
CA THR A 371 18.97 18.66 -6.32
C THR A 371 18.06 17.53 -6.78
N ASN A 372 18.63 16.55 -7.48
CA ASN A 372 17.91 15.50 -8.17
C ASN A 372 17.95 14.15 -7.44
N ALA A 373 18.85 13.98 -6.47
CA ALA A 373 19.07 12.76 -5.68
C ALA A 373 19.57 11.53 -6.45
N TRP A 374 19.86 11.65 -7.77
CA TRP A 374 20.48 10.55 -8.50
C TRP A 374 21.95 10.39 -8.14
N MET A 375 22.46 9.17 -8.25
CA MET A 375 23.86 8.83 -8.05
C MET A 375 24.71 9.36 -9.21
N LEU A 376 25.86 9.96 -8.91
CA LEU A 376 26.84 10.37 -9.92
C LEU A 376 27.82 9.24 -10.25
N THR A 377 28.33 9.25 -11.49
CA THR A 377 29.37 8.35 -11.99
C THR A 377 30.41 9.15 -12.79
N GLY A 378 31.58 8.56 -13.07
CA GLY A 378 32.64 9.20 -13.84
C GLY A 378 33.32 10.35 -13.09
N THR A 379 34.04 11.21 -13.82
CA THR A 379 34.73 12.36 -13.24
C THR A 379 33.78 13.53 -13.04
N GLN A 380 33.68 14.02 -11.80
CA GLN A 380 32.77 15.08 -11.37
C GLN A 380 33.53 16.16 -10.59
N GLU A 381 33.07 17.40 -10.67
CA GLU A 381 33.55 18.50 -9.83
C GLU A 381 32.52 18.80 -8.74
N ILE A 382 32.92 18.65 -7.47
CA ILE A 382 32.07 18.84 -6.29
C ILE A 382 32.78 19.83 -5.37
N ASN A 383 32.16 20.98 -5.12
CA ASN A 383 32.71 22.07 -4.29
C ASN A 383 34.14 22.50 -4.70
N GLY A 384 34.43 22.52 -6.01
CA GLY A 384 35.75 22.92 -6.54
C GLY A 384 36.84 21.84 -6.45
N LYS A 385 36.51 20.60 -6.05
CA LYS A 385 37.41 19.45 -6.08
C LYS A 385 36.90 18.41 -7.08
N THR A 386 37.82 17.81 -7.83
CA THR A 386 37.52 16.73 -8.78
C THR A 386 37.52 15.37 -8.08
N TYR A 387 36.50 14.58 -8.35
CA TYR A 387 36.33 13.21 -7.86
C TYR A 387 36.01 12.29 -9.04
N THR A 388 36.56 11.09 -9.05
CA THR A 388 36.24 10.08 -10.07
C THR A 388 35.48 8.95 -9.40
N PHE A 389 34.26 8.71 -9.88
CA PHE A 389 33.39 7.62 -9.46
C PHE A 389 33.38 6.53 -10.51
N ASN A 390 33.38 5.27 -10.07
CA ASN A 390 33.28 4.11 -10.94
C ASN A 390 31.92 4.05 -11.65
N SER A 391 31.74 3.11 -12.58
CA SER A 391 30.47 2.88 -13.27
C SER A 391 29.35 2.42 -12.32
N ASP A 392 29.71 1.77 -11.20
CA ASP A 392 28.80 1.43 -10.10
C ASP A 392 28.53 2.62 -9.16
N GLY A 393 29.12 3.79 -9.44
CA GLY A 393 29.02 5.04 -8.68
C GLY A 393 29.87 5.08 -7.42
N SER A 394 30.62 4.04 -7.11
CA SER A 394 31.51 4.06 -5.96
C SER A 394 32.68 5.01 -6.19
N TRP A 395 32.95 5.84 -5.20
CA TRP A 395 34.16 6.62 -5.10
C TRP A 395 35.25 5.76 -4.49
N THR A 396 36.39 5.66 -5.18
CA THR A 396 37.65 5.23 -4.58
C THR A 396 38.49 6.48 -4.34
N ASP A 397 39.09 6.56 -3.17
CA ASP A 397 39.97 7.67 -2.78
C ASP A 397 41.33 7.63 -3.46
N GLY A 398 41.49 6.73 -4.44
CA GLY A 398 42.71 6.50 -5.18
C GLY A 398 43.49 5.29 -4.70
N TRP A 399 43.04 4.50 -3.70
CA TRP A 399 43.71 3.25 -3.36
C TRP A 399 43.15 2.01 -4.08
N ASP A 400 44.02 1.09 -4.48
CA ASP A 400 43.68 -0.25 -4.98
C ASP A 400 44.77 -1.27 -4.61
N TRP A 401 44.51 -2.56 -4.80
CA TRP A 401 45.47 -3.63 -4.53
C TRP A 401 46.49 -3.77 -5.67
N PRO A 402 47.76 -4.12 -5.37
CA PRO A 402 48.80 -4.22 -6.39
C PRO A 402 48.56 -5.38 -7.37
N PHE A 403 47.68 -6.32 -7.02
CA PHE A 403 47.17 -7.39 -7.88
C PHE A 403 45.62 -7.35 -7.89
N PRO A 404 44.98 -6.52 -8.72
CA PRO A 404 43.53 -6.28 -8.65
C PRO A 404 42.66 -7.52 -8.81
N GLN A 405 43.15 -8.55 -9.52
CA GLN A 405 42.45 -9.83 -9.69
C GLN A 405 42.37 -10.64 -8.39
N ASP A 406 43.39 -10.51 -7.54
CA ASP A 406 43.51 -11.23 -6.27
C ASP A 406 42.91 -10.40 -5.11
N GLY A 407 42.86 -9.07 -5.27
CA GLY A 407 42.39 -8.14 -4.25
C GLY A 407 43.29 -8.17 -3.02
N GLU A 408 42.68 -8.21 -1.84
CA GLU A 408 43.42 -8.28 -0.57
C GLU A 408 44.18 -9.61 -0.41
N GLY A 409 43.58 -10.73 -0.79
CA GLY A 409 44.15 -12.07 -0.62
C GLY A 409 44.30 -12.51 0.85
N TYR A 410 45.29 -13.38 1.11
CA TYR A 410 45.62 -13.92 2.43
C TYR A 410 47.07 -13.64 2.78
N PHE A 411 47.34 -13.23 4.02
CA PHE A 411 48.68 -12.97 4.52
C PHE A 411 49.04 -13.90 5.67
N GLY A 412 50.19 -14.57 5.57
CA GLY A 412 50.86 -15.21 6.69
C GLY A 412 51.46 -14.16 7.63
N GLY A 413 51.71 -14.53 8.89
CA GLY A 413 52.20 -13.55 9.88
C GLY A 413 53.57 -12.95 9.55
N GLY A 414 54.42 -13.66 8.80
CA GLY A 414 55.67 -13.11 8.27
C GLY A 414 55.49 -12.06 7.16
N GLN A 415 54.30 -11.91 6.57
CA GLN A 415 54.00 -10.95 5.50
C GLN A 415 53.37 -9.65 6.02
N LEU A 416 52.73 -9.69 7.18
CA LEU A 416 51.98 -8.57 7.76
C LEU A 416 52.91 -7.44 8.20
N PHE A 417 52.43 -6.20 8.05
CA PHE A 417 53.07 -5.01 8.60
C PHE A 417 53.12 -5.07 10.13
N GLY A 418 54.19 -4.54 10.74
CA GLY A 418 54.32 -4.48 12.19
C GLY A 418 55.01 -5.69 12.81
N VAL A 419 54.58 -6.10 14.00
CA VAL A 419 55.19 -7.21 14.76
C VAL A 419 54.18 -8.35 14.87
N HIS A 420 54.45 -9.44 14.15
CA HIS A 420 53.56 -10.61 14.06
C HIS A 420 54.35 -11.92 14.15
N THR A 421 53.67 -13.00 14.55
CA THR A 421 54.23 -14.35 14.58
C THR A 421 54.73 -14.76 13.20
N GLY A 422 55.94 -15.30 13.11
CA GLY A 422 56.60 -15.61 11.84
C GLY A 422 57.47 -14.49 11.29
N GLY A 423 57.50 -13.30 11.92
CA GLY A 423 58.40 -12.20 11.57
C GLY A 423 59.71 -12.17 12.38
N GLU A 424 59.97 -13.16 13.24
CA GLU A 424 61.08 -13.18 14.21
C GLU A 424 62.46 -13.20 13.54
N PHE A 425 62.53 -13.54 12.25
CA PHE A 425 63.75 -13.49 11.45
C PHE A 425 64.20 -12.06 11.13
N ARG A 426 63.31 -11.05 11.27
CA ARG A 426 63.64 -9.64 11.04
C ARG A 426 64.34 -9.03 12.25
N LEU A 427 65.21 -8.05 12.00
CA LEU A 427 65.84 -7.28 13.07
C LEU A 427 64.73 -6.59 13.89
N ASN A 428 64.71 -6.83 15.21
CA ASN A 428 63.69 -6.36 16.14
C ASN A 428 62.25 -6.87 15.86
N GLY A 429 62.06 -7.82 14.95
CA GLY A 429 60.76 -8.42 14.61
C GLY A 429 59.74 -7.48 13.95
N PHE A 430 60.11 -6.25 13.64
CA PHE A 430 59.24 -5.28 12.98
C PHE A 430 59.35 -5.38 11.45
N HIS A 431 58.21 -5.28 10.78
CA HIS A 431 58.08 -5.24 9.33
C HIS A 431 57.52 -3.88 8.89
N ASP A 432 58.22 -3.20 8.01
CA ASP A 432 57.94 -1.83 7.55
C ASP A 432 56.94 -1.74 6.39
N GLY A 433 56.43 -2.87 5.91
CA GLY A 433 55.46 -2.91 4.83
C GLY A 433 54.62 -4.17 4.83
N LEU A 434 54.03 -4.48 3.68
CA LEU A 434 53.17 -5.64 3.47
C LEU A 434 53.69 -6.45 2.27
N ASP A 435 53.90 -7.75 2.47
CA ASP A 435 54.44 -8.64 1.44
C ASP A 435 53.32 -9.40 0.71
N PHE A 436 53.21 -9.19 -0.61
CA PHE A 436 52.28 -9.90 -1.49
C PHE A 436 53.02 -11.03 -2.21
N GLY A 437 52.86 -12.26 -1.72
CA GLY A 437 53.62 -13.42 -2.19
C GLY A 437 53.11 -13.97 -3.52
N SER A 438 53.96 -14.66 -4.26
CA SER A 438 53.60 -15.21 -5.57
C SER A 438 52.71 -16.45 -5.51
N ILE A 439 52.53 -17.01 -4.31
CA ILE A 439 51.65 -18.17 -4.08
C ILE A 439 50.22 -17.70 -3.79
N ASP A 440 50.10 -16.65 -2.99
CA ASP A 440 48.89 -16.03 -2.47
C ASP A 440 48.31 -14.95 -3.40
N HIS A 441 49.18 -14.23 -4.13
CA HIS A 441 48.81 -13.27 -5.18
C HIS A 441 49.56 -13.65 -6.47
N PRO A 442 49.07 -14.61 -7.28
CA PRO A 442 49.81 -15.18 -8.41
C PRO A 442 50.04 -14.23 -9.60
N GLY A 443 49.38 -13.06 -9.63
CA GLY A 443 49.58 -12.05 -10.68
C GLY A 443 51.06 -11.66 -10.87
N ARG A 444 51.47 -11.35 -12.11
CA ARG A 444 52.84 -10.90 -12.40
C ARG A 444 52.95 -9.40 -12.57
N GLU A 445 51.90 -8.74 -13.06
CA GLU A 445 51.86 -7.29 -13.19
C GLU A 445 51.64 -6.70 -11.79
N VAL A 446 52.57 -5.86 -11.35
CA VAL A 446 52.44 -5.08 -10.12
C VAL A 446 51.81 -3.74 -10.50
N HIS A 447 50.59 -3.51 -10.04
CA HIS A 447 49.83 -2.29 -10.32
C HIS A 447 50.07 -1.23 -9.25
N ALA A 448 49.92 0.03 -9.65
CA ALA A 448 50.03 1.17 -8.78
C ALA A 448 48.87 1.15 -7.79
N ILE A 449 49.16 1.00 -6.50
CA ILE A 449 48.15 1.02 -5.44
C ILE A 449 47.62 2.42 -5.19
N HIS A 450 48.27 3.47 -5.71
CA HIS A 450 47.79 4.84 -5.69
C HIS A 450 48.43 5.66 -6.81
N GLY A 451 47.67 6.60 -7.38
CA GLY A 451 48.18 7.53 -8.38
C GLY A 451 49.21 8.53 -7.81
N GLY A 452 50.11 9.02 -8.65
CA GLY A 452 51.14 9.95 -8.21
C GLY A 452 52.24 10.15 -9.23
N THR A 453 53.34 10.73 -8.77
CA THR A 453 54.55 10.93 -9.58
C THR A 453 55.60 9.90 -9.21
N VAL A 454 56.13 9.16 -10.18
CA VAL A 454 57.25 8.24 -9.95
C VAL A 454 58.48 9.08 -9.61
N LYS A 455 58.95 8.97 -8.36
CA LYS A 455 60.02 9.80 -7.80
C LYS A 455 61.40 9.16 -7.94
N ILE A 456 61.46 7.84 -7.78
CA ILE A 456 62.73 7.08 -7.78
C ILE A 456 62.51 5.78 -8.54
N VAL A 457 63.46 5.43 -9.42
CA VAL A 457 63.65 4.07 -9.91
C VAL A 457 65.10 3.67 -9.65
N GLY A 458 65.32 2.85 -8.63
CA GLY A 458 66.65 2.61 -8.07
C GLY A 458 66.96 1.16 -7.80
N TYR A 459 68.20 0.90 -7.38
CA TYR A 459 68.64 -0.37 -6.84
C TYR A 459 69.18 -0.16 -5.42
N GLY A 460 68.75 -1.01 -4.49
CA GLY A 460 69.20 -0.98 -3.10
C GLY A 460 69.49 -2.40 -2.59
N SER A 461 70.57 -2.53 -1.81
CA SER A 461 70.82 -3.78 -1.08
C SER A 461 69.68 -4.05 -0.11
N GLY A 462 69.04 -5.22 -0.21
CA GLY A 462 67.84 -5.56 0.55
C GLY A 462 66.52 -5.17 -0.12
N LEU A 463 66.51 -4.16 -1.00
CA LEU A 463 65.30 -3.71 -1.72
C LEU A 463 65.19 -4.30 -3.13
N SER A 464 66.28 -4.85 -3.68
CA SER A 464 66.41 -5.17 -5.11
C SER A 464 66.18 -3.93 -6.00
N TRP A 465 65.75 -4.09 -7.26
CA TRP A 465 65.26 -2.95 -8.02
C TRP A 465 63.90 -2.52 -7.46
N TYR A 466 63.72 -1.22 -7.24
CA TYR A 466 62.51 -0.67 -6.62
C TYR A 466 62.05 0.61 -7.32
N ALA A 467 60.76 0.92 -7.15
CA ALA A 467 60.14 2.17 -7.58
C ALA A 467 59.49 2.87 -6.38
N VAL A 468 59.59 4.19 -6.33
CA VAL A 468 58.92 5.02 -5.32
C VAL A 468 57.97 5.98 -6.02
N VAL A 469 56.71 6.01 -5.60
CA VAL A 469 55.68 6.90 -6.11
C VAL A 469 55.33 7.92 -5.04
N ASP A 470 55.44 9.19 -5.36
CA ASP A 470 55.01 10.31 -4.51
C ASP A 470 53.56 10.67 -4.85
N THR A 471 52.64 10.39 -3.94
CA THR A 471 51.20 10.67 -4.11
C THR A 471 50.85 12.11 -3.76
N GLY A 472 51.82 12.90 -3.27
CA GLY A 472 51.64 14.23 -2.69
C GLY A 472 51.47 14.19 -1.17
N GLU A 473 50.86 13.14 -0.62
CA GLU A 473 50.72 12.93 0.84
C GLU A 473 51.61 11.78 1.36
N TYR A 474 51.93 10.82 0.50
CA TYR A 474 52.68 9.62 0.84
C TYR A 474 53.78 9.34 -0.18
N LEU A 475 54.82 8.65 0.28
CA LEU A 475 55.63 7.81 -0.58
C LEU A 475 55.11 6.38 -0.50
N VAL A 476 54.82 5.81 -1.66
CA VAL A 476 54.53 4.38 -1.84
C VAL A 476 55.74 3.72 -2.48
N VAL A 477 56.25 2.67 -1.85
CA VAL A 477 57.48 1.98 -2.22
C VAL A 477 57.14 0.57 -2.71
N TYR A 478 57.54 0.26 -3.95
CA TYR A 478 57.42 -1.05 -4.56
C TYR A 478 58.81 -1.67 -4.66
N GLN A 479 59.11 -2.63 -3.81
CA GLN A 479 60.44 -3.23 -3.71
C GLN A 479 60.38 -4.76 -3.66
N GLU A 480 61.55 -5.39 -3.78
CA GLU A 480 61.76 -6.84 -3.74
C GLU A 480 61.08 -7.65 -4.86
N ALA A 481 60.27 -7.00 -5.70
CA ALA A 481 59.54 -7.60 -6.82
C ALA A 481 60.37 -7.80 -8.09
N PHE A 482 61.41 -6.99 -8.28
CA PHE A 482 62.07 -6.80 -9.57
C PHE A 482 63.55 -7.20 -9.49
N SER A 483 63.92 -8.29 -10.18
CA SER A 483 65.32 -8.76 -10.23
C SER A 483 66.21 -7.87 -11.12
N SER A 484 65.62 -7.08 -12.02
CA SER A 484 66.31 -6.20 -12.95
C SER A 484 65.55 -4.90 -13.20
N LYS A 485 66.25 -3.83 -13.60
CA LYS A 485 65.64 -2.55 -14.00
C LYS A 485 64.60 -2.71 -15.11
N ASN A 486 64.82 -3.64 -16.04
CA ASN A 486 63.94 -3.87 -17.20
C ASN A 486 62.55 -4.37 -16.79
N ASN A 487 62.41 -4.89 -15.57
CA ASN A 487 61.12 -5.31 -15.03
C ASN A 487 60.32 -4.13 -14.45
N ILE A 488 60.91 -2.95 -14.26
CA ILE A 488 60.18 -1.74 -13.90
C ILE A 488 59.79 -1.03 -15.19
N LEU A 489 58.49 -0.89 -15.42
CA LEU A 489 57.94 -0.35 -16.67
C LEU A 489 57.70 1.16 -16.60
N VAL A 490 57.74 1.73 -15.40
CA VAL A 490 57.64 3.17 -15.17
C VAL A 490 59.01 3.85 -15.12
N HIS A 491 59.03 5.17 -15.30
CA HIS A 491 60.26 5.99 -15.24
C HIS A 491 60.09 7.21 -14.34
N GLU A 492 61.21 7.71 -13.79
CA GLU A 492 61.22 8.90 -12.93
C GLU A 492 60.57 10.11 -13.65
N GLY A 493 59.71 10.82 -12.93
CA GLY A 493 58.90 11.94 -13.43
C GLY A 493 57.58 11.54 -14.08
N GLN A 494 57.34 10.25 -14.35
CA GLN A 494 56.08 9.78 -14.92
C GLN A 494 54.90 10.01 -13.96
N GLN A 495 53.84 10.62 -14.45
CA GLN A 495 52.53 10.63 -13.77
C GLN A 495 51.84 9.29 -14.03
N ILE A 496 51.35 8.67 -12.97
CA ILE A 496 50.61 7.40 -13.03
C ILE A 496 49.29 7.54 -12.27
N SER A 497 48.29 6.78 -12.70
CA SER A 497 47.02 6.61 -12.01
C SER A 497 47.01 5.28 -11.25
N THR A 498 46.13 5.18 -10.25
CA THR A 498 45.85 3.91 -9.56
C THR A 498 45.47 2.84 -10.59
N GLY A 499 46.06 1.65 -10.48
CA GLY A 499 45.87 0.56 -11.44
C GLY A 499 46.86 0.55 -12.61
N ASP A 500 47.66 1.60 -12.84
CA ASP A 500 48.71 1.57 -13.87
C ASP A 500 49.80 0.55 -13.52
N ILE A 501 50.41 -0.11 -14.51
CA ILE A 501 51.45 -1.11 -14.25
C ILE A 501 52.77 -0.43 -13.86
N ILE A 502 53.25 -0.71 -12.65
CA ILE A 502 54.58 -0.29 -12.16
C ILE A 502 55.67 -1.16 -12.77
N GLY A 503 55.45 -2.48 -12.79
CA GLY A 503 56.45 -3.44 -13.23
C GLY A 503 55.95 -4.88 -13.30
N ILE A 504 56.83 -5.77 -13.73
CA ILE A 504 56.60 -7.22 -13.83
C ILE A 504 57.38 -7.92 -12.72
N ARG A 505 56.67 -8.48 -11.73
CA ARG A 505 57.28 -9.29 -10.66
C ARG A 505 57.88 -10.57 -11.24
N ASP A 506 59.15 -10.80 -10.92
CA ASP A 506 59.89 -12.02 -11.26
C ASP A 506 60.64 -12.63 -10.07
N THR A 507 60.30 -12.17 -8.87
CA THR A 507 60.75 -12.72 -7.58
C THR A 507 59.58 -13.40 -6.85
N SER A 508 59.79 -13.80 -5.59
CA SER A 508 58.79 -14.51 -4.78
C SER A 508 57.68 -13.62 -4.22
N HIS A 509 57.86 -12.30 -4.15
CA HIS A 509 56.87 -11.37 -3.59
C HIS A 509 57.14 -9.93 -4.04
N VAL A 510 56.16 -9.05 -3.87
CA VAL A 510 56.39 -7.59 -3.83
C VAL A 510 56.18 -7.12 -2.41
N HIS A 511 57.13 -6.35 -1.90
CA HIS A 511 56.99 -5.64 -0.64
C HIS A 511 56.49 -4.22 -0.90
N ILE A 512 55.38 -3.85 -0.25
CA ILE A 512 54.77 -2.53 -0.35
C ILE A 512 54.98 -1.77 0.95
N GLY A 513 55.74 -0.68 0.90
CA GLY A 513 55.90 0.25 2.02
C GLY A 513 55.11 1.54 1.78
N ILE A 514 54.49 2.09 2.83
CA ILE A 514 53.83 3.40 2.78
C ILE A 514 54.35 4.29 3.91
N THR A 515 54.76 5.51 3.58
CA THR A 515 55.22 6.49 4.57
C THR A 515 54.74 7.90 4.23
N ARG A 516 54.54 8.74 5.25
CA ARG A 516 54.33 10.19 5.10
C ARG A 516 55.63 10.98 5.02
N ASP A 517 56.77 10.31 5.20
CA ASP A 517 58.07 10.94 5.11
C ASP A 517 58.53 11.02 3.65
N HIS A 518 58.49 12.23 3.09
CA HIS A 518 58.90 12.45 1.70
C HIS A 518 60.42 12.37 1.47
N ASN A 519 61.22 12.13 2.52
CA ASN A 519 62.63 11.78 2.42
C ASN A 519 62.81 10.26 2.52
N PHE A 520 62.82 9.58 1.37
CA PHE A 520 62.93 8.12 1.28
C PHE A 520 64.15 7.55 2.03
N ASN A 521 65.30 8.22 2.01
CA ASN A 521 66.49 7.74 2.73
C ASN A 521 66.32 7.80 4.25
N HIS A 522 65.58 8.79 4.76
CA HIS A 522 65.28 8.87 6.19
C HIS A 522 64.24 7.80 6.59
N ALA A 523 63.23 7.57 5.74
CA ALA A 523 62.28 6.49 5.95
C ALA A 523 62.95 5.11 5.97
N LEU A 524 63.82 4.84 4.99
CA LEU A 524 64.59 3.61 4.86
C LEU A 524 65.50 3.35 6.08
N ALA A 525 66.05 4.39 6.69
CA ALA A 525 66.83 4.25 7.93
C ALA A 525 65.98 3.73 9.13
N SER A 526 64.65 3.78 9.02
CA SER A 526 63.70 3.32 10.04
C SER A 526 63.04 1.97 9.72
N SER A 527 63.48 1.23 8.68
CA SER A 527 62.86 -0.03 8.23
C SER A 527 62.72 -1.13 9.31
N PHE A 528 63.50 -1.06 10.39
CA PHE A 528 63.46 -2.04 11.50
C PHE A 528 63.02 -1.42 12.83
N ILE A 529 62.37 -0.26 12.80
CA ILE A 529 61.99 0.51 13.99
C ILE A 529 60.51 0.89 13.92
N ASN A 530 59.74 0.44 14.92
CA ASN A 530 58.33 0.82 15.06
C ASN A 530 58.19 2.21 15.71
N ASN A 531 58.47 3.26 14.94
CA ASN A 531 58.39 4.66 15.38
C ASN A 531 57.28 5.47 14.67
N GLY A 532 56.44 4.81 13.86
CA GLY A 532 55.37 5.44 13.08
C GLY A 532 55.81 6.05 11.75
N THR A 533 57.09 5.91 11.36
CA THR A 533 57.58 6.33 10.04
C THR A 533 56.88 5.56 8.92
N TRP A 534 56.74 4.24 9.09
CA TRP A 534 56.02 3.37 8.17
C TRP A 534 54.58 3.13 8.66
N LEU A 535 53.64 3.05 7.73
CA LEU A 535 52.22 2.91 7.98
C LEU A 535 51.72 1.57 7.45
N ASP A 536 50.68 1.04 8.08
CA ASP A 536 50.03 -0.22 7.70
C ASP A 536 49.38 -0.12 6.31
N PRO A 537 49.96 -0.76 5.26
CA PRO A 537 49.41 -0.68 3.91
C PRO A 537 48.07 -1.40 3.79
N GLN A 538 47.86 -2.49 4.53
CA GLN A 538 46.62 -3.27 4.49
C GLN A 538 45.45 -2.40 4.94
N LYS A 539 45.65 -1.67 6.04
CA LYS A 539 44.65 -0.75 6.57
C LYS A 539 44.37 0.41 5.61
N ILE A 540 45.42 1.04 5.09
CA ILE A 540 45.30 2.20 4.18
C ILE A 540 44.55 1.82 2.90
N ILE A 541 44.92 0.70 2.25
CA ILE A 541 44.28 0.28 0.99
C ILE A 541 42.81 -0.11 1.22
N ARG A 542 42.50 -0.79 2.34
CA ARG A 542 41.14 -1.28 2.61
C ARG A 542 40.17 -0.15 2.94
N GLU A 543 40.58 0.75 3.83
CA GLU A 543 39.67 1.71 4.44
C GLU A 543 39.56 2.99 3.61
N GLY A 544 40.51 3.21 2.70
CA GLY A 544 40.89 4.56 2.33
C GLY A 544 41.27 5.35 3.58
N LEU A 545 41.37 6.67 3.49
CA LEU A 545 41.35 7.50 4.70
C LEU A 545 39.92 7.73 5.22
#